data_AF-A0A0L0P7L2-F1
#
_entry.id   AF-A0A0L0P7L2-F1
#
_cell.length_a   1.000
_cell.length_b   1.000
_cell.length_c   1.000
_cell.angle_alpha   90.00
_cell.angle_beta   90.00
_cell.angle_gamma   90.00
#
_symmetry.space_group_name_H-M   'P 1'
#
loop_
_entity.id
_entity.type
_entity.pdbx_description
1 polymer ?
#
loop_
_entity_poly.entity_id
_entity_poly.type
_entity_poly.pdbx_seq_one_letter_code
_entity_poly.pdbx_strand_id
1 'polypeptide(L)'
;MFSSLLPKPKHTTHETIKIVLPKPQTKKSEALIVQSKQFEPEPKTISELKLSKPLDYTKSVLQQSGALANAQIAYEDTIPLKTKYPNLKHHFPRYSLENCPDSSLKDCVDATREVIEKLLAQEQGTEIEVAQDEIVSYIPPSLENHEEQRGRTVQVTTHQEDPMLPPKHKLRKNRHKDPSPPPPLLKKGTTERITKEVKDKWAIPSVVSNWSNNKGFSISLRKRQEAASGGTVAENSSINIEKFSLLALALDDADRRAREELKVRNEERRLQAQAEQKEKERRFEELVSRKRNERQQLKRPGDNSDEFRSYKKRSA
;
A
#
# COMPACT_ATOMS: atom_id res chain seq x y z
N MET A 1 24.45 8.15 -25.16
CA MET A 1 25.61 8.26 -26.07
C MET A 1 26.61 9.24 -25.46
N PHE A 2 27.48 8.77 -24.56
CA PHE A 2 28.46 9.61 -23.84
C PHE A 2 29.78 8.84 -23.63
N SER A 3 30.36 8.29 -24.70
CA SER A 3 31.55 7.45 -24.57
C SER A 3 32.56 7.67 -25.70
N SER A 4 33.01 8.90 -25.93
CA SER A 4 34.15 9.15 -26.83
C SER A 4 34.73 10.57 -26.74
N LEU A 5 35.08 11.05 -25.55
CA LEU A 5 35.84 12.32 -25.38
C LEU A 5 37.12 12.15 -24.55
N LEU A 6 37.56 10.91 -24.32
CA LEU A 6 38.87 10.63 -23.73
C LEU A 6 39.87 10.24 -24.84
N PRO A 7 41.10 10.75 -24.81
CA PRO A 7 42.14 10.38 -25.76
C PRO A 7 42.54 8.91 -25.60
N LYS A 8 42.84 8.24 -26.72
CA LYS A 8 43.24 6.83 -26.75
C LYS A 8 44.52 6.57 -25.93
N PRO A 9 44.62 5.47 -25.16
CA PRO A 9 45.84 5.13 -24.43
C PRO A 9 46.99 4.77 -25.39
N LYS A 10 48.23 5.13 -25.02
CA LYS A 10 49.39 5.14 -25.92
C LYS A 10 49.92 3.76 -26.37
N HIS A 11 49.39 2.66 -25.82
CA HIS A 11 49.94 1.31 -26.04
C HIS A 11 48.91 0.23 -26.44
N THR A 12 47.75 0.62 -26.96
CA THR A 12 46.78 -0.35 -27.51
C THR A 12 47.07 -0.64 -28.98
N THR A 13 47.37 -1.90 -29.31
CA THR A 13 47.58 -2.42 -30.68
C THR A 13 46.29 -2.93 -31.33
N HIS A 14 45.16 -2.90 -30.64
CA HIS A 14 43.88 -3.32 -31.19
C HIS A 14 43.14 -2.14 -31.83
N GLU A 15 42.95 -2.19 -33.14
CA GLU A 15 41.98 -1.34 -33.82
C GLU A 15 40.58 -1.68 -33.30
N THR A 16 39.85 -0.66 -32.87
CA THR A 16 38.48 -0.80 -32.40
C THR A 16 37.62 -1.35 -33.54
N ILE A 17 37.16 -2.61 -33.39
CA ILE A 17 36.26 -3.25 -34.34
C ILE A 17 35.01 -2.37 -34.44
N LYS A 18 34.79 -1.78 -35.62
CA LYS A 18 33.56 -1.04 -35.93
C LYS A 18 32.40 -2.04 -35.95
N ILE A 19 31.73 -2.21 -34.82
CA ILE A 19 30.47 -2.94 -34.75
C ILE A 19 29.41 -2.07 -35.42
N VAL A 20 29.20 -2.28 -36.73
CA VAL A 20 28.07 -1.71 -37.45
C VAL A 20 26.85 -2.57 -37.12
N LEU A 21 26.05 -2.12 -36.17
CA LEU A 21 24.71 -2.66 -35.98
C LEU A 21 23.90 -2.41 -37.26
N PRO A 22 23.31 -3.45 -37.88
CA PRO A 22 22.46 -3.24 -39.05
C PRO A 22 21.30 -2.32 -38.66
N LYS A 23 21.10 -1.23 -39.42
CA LYS A 23 19.91 -0.38 -39.28
C LYS A 23 18.66 -1.27 -39.38
N PRO A 24 17.64 -1.09 -38.53
CA PRO A 24 16.39 -1.83 -38.67
C PRO A 24 15.81 -1.52 -40.04
N GLN A 25 15.83 -2.50 -40.95
CA GLN A 25 15.12 -2.38 -42.21
C GLN A 25 13.64 -2.40 -41.88
N THR A 26 13.00 -1.24 -41.91
CA THR A 26 11.55 -1.11 -42.03
C THR A 26 11.13 -1.53 -43.43
N LYS A 27 11.45 -2.75 -43.83
CA LYS A 27 10.80 -3.38 -44.97
C LYS A 27 9.53 -4.00 -44.42
N LYS A 28 8.42 -3.28 -44.63
CA LYS A 28 7.10 -3.90 -44.59
C LYS A 28 7.18 -5.08 -45.56
N SER A 29 6.99 -6.29 -45.05
CA SER A 29 6.88 -7.48 -45.86
C SER A 29 5.67 -7.32 -46.79
N GLU A 30 5.92 -6.94 -48.04
CA GLU A 30 4.97 -7.12 -49.15
C GLU A 30 4.99 -8.59 -49.58
N ALA A 31 4.65 -9.48 -48.65
CA ALA A 31 4.39 -10.87 -48.96
C ALA A 31 2.88 -11.06 -48.94
N LEU A 32 2.35 -11.35 -50.14
CA LEU A 32 0.96 -11.76 -50.43
C LEU A 32 -0.08 -10.63 -50.48
N ILE A 33 0.09 -9.72 -51.43
CA ILE A 33 -1.07 -9.08 -52.08
C ILE A 33 -1.13 -9.63 -53.50
N VAL A 34 -2.03 -10.60 -53.70
CA VAL A 34 -2.45 -11.05 -55.03
C VAL A 34 -3.09 -9.84 -55.71
N GLN A 35 -2.49 -9.32 -56.78
CA GLN A 35 -3.12 -8.29 -57.61
C GLN A 35 -4.31 -8.91 -58.35
N SER A 36 -5.52 -8.75 -57.81
CA SER A 36 -6.75 -9.02 -58.53
C SER A 36 -6.90 -7.99 -59.66
N LYS A 37 -7.05 -8.48 -60.89
CA LYS A 37 -7.39 -7.69 -62.08
C LYS A 37 -8.65 -6.84 -61.82
N GLN A 38 -8.55 -5.57 -62.23
CA GLN A 38 -9.61 -4.58 -62.38
C GLN A 38 -10.41 -4.24 -61.11
N PHE A 39 -9.88 -3.26 -60.38
CA PHE A 39 -10.60 -2.54 -59.33
C PHE A 39 -11.39 -1.39 -59.98
N GLU A 40 -12.71 -1.51 -59.98
CA GLU A 40 -13.66 -0.44 -60.30
C GLU A 40 -13.63 0.66 -59.23
N PRO A 41 -13.99 1.92 -59.59
CA PRO A 41 -13.67 3.11 -58.81
C PRO A 41 -14.22 3.10 -57.38
N GLU A 42 -13.39 3.55 -56.43
CA GLU A 42 -13.77 3.69 -55.03
C GLU A 42 -15.02 4.55 -54.85
N PRO A 43 -15.99 4.11 -54.01
CA PRO A 43 -17.14 4.92 -53.66
C PRO A 43 -16.66 6.17 -52.91
N LYS A 44 -16.95 7.34 -53.47
CA LYS A 44 -16.53 8.63 -52.90
C LYS A 44 -17.32 9.00 -51.64
N THR A 45 -18.35 8.22 -51.32
CA THR A 45 -19.27 8.49 -50.22
C THR A 45 -19.62 7.19 -49.49
N ILE A 46 -19.58 7.21 -48.15
CA ILE A 46 -19.91 6.07 -47.28
C ILE A 46 -21.31 5.48 -47.59
N SER A 47 -22.21 6.29 -48.16
CA SER A 47 -23.55 5.90 -48.61
C SER A 47 -23.59 4.95 -49.81
N GLU A 48 -22.51 4.81 -50.58
CA GLU A 48 -22.43 3.91 -51.75
C GLU A 48 -21.95 2.50 -51.37
N LEU A 49 -21.34 2.32 -50.19
CA LEU A 49 -21.05 1.01 -49.59
C LEU A 49 -22.30 0.41 -48.96
N LYS A 50 -23.39 0.26 -49.73
CA LYS A 50 -24.54 -0.53 -49.28
C LYS A 50 -24.23 -2.00 -49.45
N LEU A 51 -23.44 -2.53 -48.52
CA LEU A 51 -23.50 -3.95 -48.23
C LEU A 51 -24.95 -4.26 -47.84
N SER A 52 -25.62 -5.11 -48.63
CA SER A 52 -27.05 -5.43 -48.48
C SER A 52 -27.42 -5.98 -47.10
N LYS A 53 -26.42 -6.40 -46.32
CA LYS A 53 -26.51 -6.79 -44.92
C LYS A 53 -25.27 -6.29 -44.18
N PRO A 54 -25.40 -5.78 -42.94
CA PRO A 54 -24.23 -5.43 -42.13
C PRO A 54 -23.34 -6.67 -41.96
N LEU A 55 -22.02 -6.49 -42.09
CA LEU A 55 -21.06 -7.58 -41.82
C LEU A 55 -21.15 -7.99 -40.36
N ASP A 56 -21.44 -9.26 -40.13
CA ASP A 56 -21.56 -9.81 -38.78
C ASP A 56 -20.18 -10.26 -38.28
N TYR A 57 -19.49 -9.35 -37.59
CA TYR A 57 -18.18 -9.61 -36.98
C TYR A 57 -18.27 -10.49 -35.71
N THR A 58 -19.47 -10.83 -35.23
CA THR A 58 -19.62 -11.65 -34.01
C THR A 58 -19.06 -13.06 -34.22
N LYS A 59 -19.27 -13.63 -35.41
CA LYS A 59 -18.85 -14.99 -35.75
C LYS A 59 -17.34 -15.15 -35.80
N SER A 60 -16.61 -14.16 -36.30
CA SER A 60 -15.13 -14.22 -36.34
C SER A 60 -14.52 -14.14 -34.94
N VAL A 61 -15.09 -13.31 -34.07
CA VAL A 61 -14.68 -13.23 -32.65
C VAL A 61 -15.01 -14.52 -31.90
N LEU A 62 -16.21 -15.07 -32.12
CA LEU A 62 -16.61 -16.36 -31.53
C LEU A 62 -15.71 -17.51 -31.97
N GLN A 63 -15.41 -17.60 -33.26
CA GLN A 63 -14.53 -18.62 -33.82
C GLN A 63 -13.10 -18.54 -33.23
N GLN A 64 -12.56 -17.33 -33.09
CA GLN A 64 -11.27 -17.13 -32.44
C GLN A 64 -11.33 -17.46 -30.95
N SER A 65 -12.49 -17.24 -30.31
CA SER A 65 -12.64 -17.48 -28.88
C SER A 65 -12.81 -18.93 -28.47
N GLY A 66 -13.12 -19.81 -29.43
CA GLY A 66 -13.50 -21.20 -29.15
C GLY A 66 -14.77 -21.31 -28.28
N ALA A 67 -15.44 -20.19 -27.99
CA ALA A 67 -16.66 -20.15 -27.22
C ALA A 67 -17.84 -20.48 -28.13
N LEU A 68 -18.60 -21.51 -27.76
CA LEU A 68 -19.84 -21.89 -28.43
C LEU A 68 -21.01 -20.96 -28.08
N ALA A 69 -20.81 -19.96 -27.22
CA ALA A 69 -21.89 -19.17 -26.63
C ALA A 69 -21.69 -17.66 -26.80
N ASN A 70 -22.65 -17.04 -27.46
CA ASN A 70 -23.13 -15.65 -27.36
C ASN A 70 -22.17 -14.67 -26.66
N ALA A 71 -21.14 -14.22 -27.37
CA ALA A 71 -20.29 -13.13 -26.91
C ALA A 71 -21.03 -11.80 -27.12
N GLN A 72 -21.12 -10.99 -26.07
CA GLN A 72 -21.68 -9.65 -26.14
C GLN A 72 -20.69 -8.72 -26.84
N ILE A 73 -20.93 -8.39 -28.10
CA ILE A 73 -19.98 -7.62 -28.94
C ILE A 73 -20.67 -6.39 -29.53
N ALA A 74 -21.99 -6.46 -29.72
CA ALA A 74 -22.73 -5.40 -30.37
C ALA A 74 -22.89 -4.21 -29.43
N TYR A 75 -22.93 -3.00 -30.01
CA TYR A 75 -23.35 -1.80 -29.28
C TYR A 75 -24.73 -1.99 -28.63
N GLU A 76 -25.59 -2.72 -29.32
CA GLU A 76 -26.93 -3.13 -28.87
C GLU A 76 -26.96 -3.95 -27.58
N ASP A 77 -25.84 -4.58 -27.19
CA ASP A 77 -25.70 -5.32 -25.94
C ASP A 77 -25.40 -4.39 -24.76
N THR A 78 -24.94 -3.16 -25.03
CA THR A 78 -24.63 -2.14 -24.01
C THR A 78 -25.85 -1.32 -23.59
N ILE A 79 -26.91 -1.36 -24.41
CA ILE A 79 -28.14 -0.61 -24.19
C ILE A 79 -28.99 -1.37 -23.16
N PRO A 80 -29.40 -0.74 -22.04
CA PRO A 80 -30.30 -1.36 -21.07
C PRO A 80 -31.56 -1.91 -21.74
N LEU A 81 -32.01 -3.11 -21.33
CA LEU A 81 -33.18 -3.75 -21.95
C LEU A 81 -34.43 -2.85 -21.91
N LYS A 82 -34.63 -2.12 -20.81
CA LYS A 82 -35.75 -1.18 -20.62
C LYS A 82 -35.75 -0.04 -21.64
N THR A 83 -34.57 0.41 -22.09
CA THR A 83 -34.46 1.44 -23.14
C THR A 83 -34.54 0.84 -24.53
N LYS A 84 -34.00 -0.38 -24.73
CA LYS A 84 -34.03 -1.08 -26.01
C LYS A 84 -35.46 -1.50 -26.40
N TYR A 85 -36.24 -1.97 -25.43
CA TYR A 85 -37.62 -2.40 -25.61
C TYR A 85 -38.56 -1.68 -24.63
N PRO A 86 -38.88 -0.40 -24.87
CA PRO A 86 -39.64 0.41 -23.91
C PRO A 86 -41.07 -0.11 -23.67
N ASN A 87 -41.68 -0.72 -24.67
CA ASN A 87 -43.04 -1.26 -24.61
C ASN A 87 -43.10 -2.71 -24.14
N LEU A 88 -41.95 -3.40 -24.06
CA LEU A 88 -41.89 -4.79 -23.63
C LEU A 88 -41.81 -4.82 -22.11
N LYS A 89 -42.85 -5.32 -21.46
CA LYS A 89 -42.77 -5.61 -20.02
C LYS A 89 -41.75 -6.72 -19.81
N HIS A 90 -40.60 -6.37 -19.25
CA HIS A 90 -39.58 -7.37 -18.93
C HIS A 90 -40.05 -8.22 -17.75
N HIS A 91 -40.28 -9.50 -18.01
CA HIS A 91 -40.59 -10.50 -17.00
C HIS A 91 -39.38 -11.43 -16.86
N PHE A 92 -38.72 -11.37 -15.69
CA PHE A 92 -37.59 -12.24 -15.35
C PHE A 92 -37.98 -13.14 -14.17
N PRO A 93 -38.79 -14.19 -14.41
CA PRO A 93 -39.18 -15.10 -13.37
C PRO A 93 -37.95 -15.84 -12.84
N ARG A 94 -37.86 -15.95 -11.51
CA ARG A 94 -36.87 -16.82 -10.86
C ARG A 94 -37.54 -18.15 -10.61
N TYR A 95 -37.37 -19.06 -11.55
CA TYR A 95 -37.95 -20.39 -11.46
C TYR A 95 -37.23 -21.22 -10.39
N SER A 96 -38.00 -21.84 -9.50
CA SER A 96 -37.59 -22.95 -8.65
C SER A 96 -38.11 -24.26 -9.25
N LEU A 97 -37.68 -25.41 -8.73
CA LEU A 97 -38.18 -26.71 -9.18
C LEU A 97 -39.71 -26.85 -9.05
N GLU A 98 -40.31 -26.12 -8.09
CA GLU A 98 -41.75 -26.10 -7.84
C GLU A 98 -42.49 -25.04 -8.66
N ASN A 99 -41.86 -23.87 -8.88
CA ASN A 99 -42.50 -22.73 -9.54
C ASN A 99 -42.28 -22.71 -11.06
N CYS A 100 -41.50 -23.63 -11.61
CA CYS A 100 -41.27 -23.70 -13.05
C CYS A 100 -42.49 -24.33 -13.74
N PRO A 101 -43.07 -23.66 -14.76
CA PRO A 101 -44.17 -24.24 -15.53
C PRO A 101 -43.75 -25.43 -16.40
N ASP A 102 -42.48 -25.45 -16.82
CA ASP A 102 -41.94 -26.45 -17.74
C ASP A 102 -41.07 -27.49 -17.01
N SER A 103 -40.97 -28.71 -17.57
CA SER A 103 -40.05 -29.74 -17.04
C SER A 103 -38.58 -29.40 -17.26
N SER A 104 -38.27 -28.41 -18.12
CA SER A 104 -36.91 -28.11 -18.56
C SER A 104 -35.94 -27.86 -17.41
N LEU A 105 -36.37 -27.22 -16.32
CA LEU A 105 -35.51 -27.04 -15.16
C LEU A 105 -35.16 -28.36 -14.46
N LYS A 106 -36.13 -29.28 -14.35
CA LYS A 106 -35.91 -30.60 -13.76
C LYS A 106 -34.95 -31.40 -14.64
N ASP A 107 -35.22 -31.43 -15.95
CA ASP A 107 -34.37 -32.09 -16.94
C ASP A 107 -32.94 -31.55 -16.92
N CYS A 108 -32.75 -30.22 -16.81
CA CYS A 108 -31.44 -29.61 -16.64
C CYS A 108 -30.78 -30.03 -15.33
N VAL A 109 -31.50 -30.02 -14.20
CA VAL A 109 -30.95 -30.40 -12.90
C VAL A 109 -30.52 -31.86 -12.89
N ASP A 110 -31.34 -32.75 -13.44
CA ASP A 110 -31.05 -34.18 -13.51
C ASP A 110 -29.86 -34.45 -14.43
N ALA A 111 -29.82 -33.85 -15.63
CA ALA A 111 -28.66 -33.95 -16.52
C ALA A 111 -27.37 -33.38 -15.88
N THR A 112 -27.47 -32.27 -15.14
CA THR A 112 -26.29 -31.69 -14.46
C THR A 112 -25.86 -32.57 -13.28
N ARG A 113 -26.81 -33.13 -12.54
CA ARG A 113 -26.56 -34.08 -11.45
C ARG A 113 -25.82 -35.31 -11.97
N GLU A 114 -26.29 -35.93 -13.06
CA GLU A 114 -25.65 -37.10 -13.66
C GLU A 114 -24.19 -36.81 -14.06
N VAL A 115 -23.91 -35.64 -14.65
CA VAL A 115 -22.55 -35.25 -15.01
C VAL A 115 -21.67 -35.04 -13.78
N ILE A 116 -22.19 -34.38 -12.74
CA ILE A 116 -21.46 -34.15 -11.49
C ILE A 116 -21.19 -35.47 -10.77
N GLU A 117 -22.17 -36.38 -10.72
CA GLU A 117 -22.02 -37.71 -10.12
C GLU A 117 -20.94 -38.53 -10.83
N LYS A 118 -20.87 -38.48 -12.17
CA LYS A 118 -19.78 -39.09 -12.95
C LYS A 118 -18.41 -38.50 -12.59
N LEU A 119 -18.29 -37.17 -12.58
CA LEU A 119 -17.03 -36.51 -12.21
C LEU A 119 -16.60 -36.83 -10.78
N LEU A 120 -17.57 -36.93 -9.86
CA LEU A 120 -17.31 -37.25 -8.46
C LEU A 120 -16.92 -38.72 -8.28
N ALA A 121 -17.54 -39.64 -9.02
CA ALA A 121 -17.16 -41.05 -9.05
C ALA A 121 -15.73 -41.24 -9.58
N GLN A 122 -15.35 -40.47 -10.61
CA GLN A 122 -14.00 -40.46 -11.17
C GLN A 122 -12.95 -39.94 -10.18
N GLU A 123 -13.23 -38.83 -9.49
CA GLU A 123 -12.33 -38.26 -8.47
C GLU A 123 -12.20 -39.16 -7.22
N GLN A 124 -13.28 -39.82 -6.81
CA GLN A 124 -13.26 -40.75 -5.68
C GLN A 124 -12.63 -42.10 -6.01
N GLY A 125 -12.35 -42.37 -7.30
CA GLY A 125 -11.80 -43.66 -7.74
C GLY A 125 -12.76 -44.83 -7.50
N THR A 126 -14.07 -44.55 -7.33
CA THR A 126 -15.11 -45.55 -7.11
C THR A 126 -15.62 -46.15 -8.42
N GLU A 127 -15.19 -45.63 -9.56
CA GLU A 127 -15.43 -46.24 -10.87
C GLU A 127 -14.66 -47.56 -10.97
N ILE A 128 -15.37 -48.65 -10.67
CA ILE A 128 -14.93 -49.99 -11.03
C ILE A 128 -15.26 -50.13 -12.51
N GLU A 129 -14.28 -49.90 -13.39
CA GLU A 129 -14.42 -50.27 -14.79
C GLU A 129 -14.63 -51.79 -14.86
N VAL A 130 -15.88 -52.21 -15.11
CA VAL A 130 -16.19 -53.60 -15.39
C VAL A 130 -15.66 -53.88 -16.78
N ALA A 131 -14.72 -54.83 -16.90
CA ALA A 131 -14.16 -55.21 -18.19
C ALA A 131 -15.27 -55.75 -19.10
N GLN A 132 -15.73 -54.91 -20.03
CA GLN A 132 -16.72 -55.27 -21.05
C GLN A 132 -16.04 -55.17 -22.42
N ASP A 133 -16.31 -56.17 -23.26
CA ASP A 133 -15.81 -56.20 -24.63
C ASP A 133 -16.72 -55.35 -25.51
N GLU A 134 -16.21 -54.21 -25.98
CA GLU A 134 -16.95 -53.32 -26.87
C GLU A 134 -16.60 -53.59 -28.33
N ILE A 135 -17.61 -53.88 -29.15
CA ILE A 135 -17.44 -54.09 -30.59
C ILE A 135 -17.75 -52.77 -31.31
N VAL A 136 -16.73 -52.13 -31.86
CA VAL A 136 -16.82 -50.84 -32.56
C VAL A 136 -16.56 -51.02 -34.06
N SER A 137 -17.44 -50.48 -34.90
CA SER A 137 -17.24 -50.44 -36.35
C SER A 137 -16.47 -49.18 -36.75
N TYR A 138 -15.28 -49.35 -37.32
CA TYR A 138 -14.41 -48.28 -37.81
C TYR A 138 -14.42 -48.20 -39.33
N ILE A 139 -14.73 -47.03 -39.88
CA ILE A 139 -14.65 -46.74 -41.31
C ILE A 139 -13.51 -45.74 -41.52
N PRO A 140 -12.41 -46.11 -42.20
CA PRO A 140 -11.28 -45.22 -42.39
C PRO A 140 -11.63 -44.03 -43.33
N PRO A 141 -11.10 -42.82 -43.07
CA PRO A 141 -11.39 -41.63 -43.88
C PRO A 141 -10.62 -41.53 -45.20
N SER A 142 -9.67 -42.44 -45.48
CA SER A 142 -8.84 -42.40 -46.69
C SER A 142 -9.46 -43.22 -47.83
N LEU A 143 -9.54 -42.62 -49.02
CA LEU A 143 -10.18 -43.19 -50.22
C LEU A 143 -9.21 -43.93 -51.15
N GLU A 144 -7.91 -44.01 -50.83
CA GLU A 144 -6.89 -44.41 -51.82
C GLU A 144 -6.62 -45.93 -51.96
N ASN A 145 -7.33 -46.84 -51.27
CA ASN A 145 -7.17 -48.29 -51.49
C ASN A 145 -8.50 -49.05 -51.42
N HIS A 146 -8.81 -49.81 -52.48
CA HIS A 146 -10.14 -50.37 -52.76
C HIS A 146 -10.56 -51.62 -51.95
N GLU A 147 -9.73 -52.16 -51.07
CA GLU A 147 -10.09 -53.31 -50.22
C GLU A 147 -10.34 -52.94 -48.75
N GLU A 148 -9.81 -51.81 -48.26
CA GLU A 148 -10.01 -51.33 -46.89
C GLU A 148 -11.30 -50.50 -46.71
N GLN A 149 -12.04 -50.28 -47.80
CA GLN A 149 -13.29 -49.50 -47.82
C GLN A 149 -14.49 -50.21 -47.16
N ARG A 150 -14.36 -51.50 -46.82
CA ARG A 150 -15.49 -52.29 -46.27
C ARG A 150 -15.78 -52.05 -44.78
N GLY A 151 -15.05 -51.17 -44.11
CA GLY A 151 -15.17 -50.96 -42.67
C GLY A 151 -14.59 -52.14 -41.89
N ARG A 152 -13.86 -51.84 -40.81
CA ARG A 152 -13.27 -52.83 -39.91
C ARG A 152 -14.09 -52.90 -38.65
N THR A 153 -14.46 -54.09 -38.20
CA THR A 153 -15.05 -54.28 -36.88
C THR A 153 -13.92 -54.57 -35.90
N VAL A 154 -13.78 -53.74 -34.87
CA VAL A 154 -12.72 -53.79 -33.88
C VAL A 154 -13.34 -54.11 -32.54
N GLN A 155 -12.85 -55.14 -31.86
CA GLN A 155 -13.20 -55.42 -30.47
C GLN A 155 -12.19 -54.71 -29.56
N VAL A 156 -12.69 -53.82 -28.71
CA VAL A 156 -11.91 -53.09 -27.71
C VAL A 156 -12.15 -53.76 -26.36
N THR A 157 -11.09 -54.33 -25.78
CA THR A 157 -11.13 -55.00 -24.48
C THR A 157 -10.23 -54.26 -23.51
N THR A 158 -10.74 -53.89 -22.33
CA THR A 158 -9.95 -53.30 -21.25
C THR A 158 -9.06 -54.37 -20.61
N HIS A 159 -7.74 -54.16 -20.63
CA HIS A 159 -6.79 -55.10 -20.03
C HIS A 159 -6.83 -55.00 -18.51
N GLN A 160 -6.98 -56.13 -17.81
CA GLN A 160 -6.94 -56.19 -16.34
C GLN A 160 -5.56 -55.80 -15.81
N GLU A 161 -5.47 -54.77 -14.95
CA GLU A 161 -4.21 -54.33 -14.34
C GLU A 161 -3.96 -55.00 -12.98
N ASP A 162 -2.68 -55.14 -12.61
CA ASP A 162 -2.27 -55.71 -11.32
C ASP A 162 -2.52 -54.69 -10.19
N PRO A 163 -3.30 -55.04 -9.14
CA PRO A 163 -3.59 -54.14 -8.03
C PRO A 163 -2.35 -53.78 -7.19
N MET A 164 -1.25 -54.52 -7.29
CA MET A 164 0.00 -54.25 -6.57
C MET A 164 1.03 -53.47 -7.36
N LEU A 165 0.71 -53.12 -8.61
CA LEU A 165 1.61 -52.34 -9.44
C LEU A 165 1.63 -50.86 -9.00
N PRO A 166 2.81 -50.26 -8.78
CA PRO A 166 2.89 -48.83 -8.48
C PRO A 166 2.55 -47.96 -9.71
N PRO A 167 2.26 -46.65 -9.52
CA PRO A 167 1.96 -45.73 -10.62
C PRO A 167 3.06 -45.70 -11.70
N LYS A 168 2.68 -46.01 -12.95
CA LYS A 168 3.61 -46.15 -14.09
C LYS A 168 4.31 -44.83 -14.49
N HIS A 169 3.64 -43.68 -14.33
CA HIS A 169 4.10 -42.40 -14.86
C HIS A 169 4.33 -41.35 -13.76
N LYS A 170 5.45 -40.62 -13.87
CA LYS A 170 5.73 -39.44 -13.04
C LYS A 170 4.99 -38.23 -13.60
N LEU A 171 4.07 -37.66 -12.81
CA LEU A 171 3.35 -36.45 -13.16
C LEU A 171 4.32 -35.25 -13.21
N ARG A 172 4.35 -34.54 -14.35
CA ARG A 172 5.10 -33.28 -14.48
C ARG A 172 4.17 -32.11 -14.14
N LYS A 173 4.72 -31.02 -13.60
CA LYS A 173 3.96 -29.79 -13.41
C LYS A 173 3.59 -29.20 -14.77
N ASN A 174 2.30 -29.19 -15.10
CA ASN A 174 1.83 -28.60 -16.34
C ASN A 174 2.15 -27.11 -16.38
N ARG A 175 2.58 -26.62 -17.55
CA ARG A 175 2.62 -25.18 -17.82
C ARG A 175 1.18 -24.69 -17.87
N HIS A 176 0.93 -23.49 -17.35
CA HIS A 176 -0.41 -22.90 -17.41
C HIS A 176 -0.88 -22.86 -18.86
N LYS A 177 -2.09 -23.36 -19.11
CA LYS A 177 -2.77 -23.21 -20.40
C LYS A 177 -3.03 -21.72 -20.61
N ASP A 178 -2.87 -21.24 -21.84
CA ASP A 178 -3.24 -19.87 -22.16
C ASP A 178 -4.71 -19.66 -21.78
N PRO A 179 -5.05 -18.55 -21.11
CA PRO A 179 -6.42 -18.30 -20.70
C PRO A 179 -7.34 -18.25 -21.93
N SER A 180 -8.63 -18.52 -21.74
CA SER A 180 -9.63 -18.21 -22.76
C SER A 180 -9.44 -16.74 -23.19
N PRO A 181 -9.56 -16.43 -24.49
CA PRO A 181 -9.28 -15.09 -24.97
C PRO A 181 -10.15 -14.08 -24.23
N PRO A 182 -9.61 -12.88 -23.97
CA PRO A 182 -10.27 -11.90 -23.12
C PRO A 182 -11.63 -11.52 -23.72
N PRO A 183 -12.69 -11.42 -22.90
CA PRO A 183 -13.98 -10.98 -23.38
C PRO A 183 -13.91 -9.53 -23.90
N PRO A 184 -14.78 -9.16 -24.85
CA PRO A 184 -14.84 -7.81 -25.40
C PRO A 184 -15.12 -6.76 -24.32
N LEU A 185 -14.42 -5.62 -24.39
CA LEU A 185 -14.58 -4.53 -23.42
C LEU A 185 -15.76 -3.63 -23.80
N LEU A 186 -16.93 -3.93 -23.25
CA LEU A 186 -18.15 -3.13 -23.41
C LEU A 186 -18.22 -1.99 -22.39
N LYS A 187 -17.44 -0.93 -22.60
CA LYS A 187 -17.48 0.27 -21.75
C LYS A 187 -18.31 1.37 -22.44
N LYS A 188 -19.14 2.06 -21.67
CA LYS A 188 -19.70 3.34 -22.09
C LYS A 188 -18.52 4.27 -22.42
N GLY A 189 -18.58 4.95 -23.56
CA GLY A 189 -17.56 5.96 -23.91
C GLY A 189 -17.42 6.95 -22.75
N THR A 190 -16.20 7.18 -22.28
CA THR A 190 -15.95 8.18 -21.22
C THR A 190 -16.45 9.53 -21.72
N THR A 191 -17.48 10.08 -21.05
CA THR A 191 -18.14 11.33 -21.46
C THR A 191 -17.19 12.52 -21.33
N GLU A 192 -16.23 12.43 -20.41
CA GLU A 192 -15.24 13.46 -20.18
C GLU A 192 -13.89 13.02 -20.73
N ARG A 193 -13.33 13.86 -21.61
CA ARG A 193 -11.92 13.75 -21.99
C ARG A 193 -11.09 14.16 -20.79
N ILE A 194 -10.11 13.34 -20.41
CA ILE A 194 -9.19 13.67 -19.32
C ILE A 194 -8.46 14.96 -19.70
N THR A 195 -8.79 16.06 -19.01
CA THR A 195 -8.10 17.34 -19.18
C THR A 195 -6.74 17.29 -18.50
N LYS A 196 -5.81 18.16 -18.91
CA LYS A 196 -4.47 18.25 -18.29
C LYS A 196 -4.60 18.53 -16.79
N GLU A 197 -5.52 19.40 -16.40
CA GLU A 197 -5.80 19.74 -15.00
C GLU A 197 -6.21 18.52 -14.17
N VAL A 198 -7.08 17.64 -14.69
CA VAL A 198 -7.47 16.42 -13.98
C VAL A 198 -6.26 15.51 -13.84
N LYS A 199 -5.47 15.32 -14.90
CA LYS A 199 -4.25 14.52 -14.84
C LYS A 199 -3.26 15.03 -13.79
N ASP A 200 -3.08 16.35 -13.72
CA ASP A 200 -2.13 16.98 -12.80
C ASP A 200 -2.62 16.92 -11.34
N LYS A 201 -3.93 17.04 -11.09
CA LYS A 201 -4.53 16.81 -9.76
C LYS A 201 -4.30 15.39 -9.24
N TRP A 202 -4.28 14.42 -10.14
CA TRP A 202 -4.02 13.01 -9.82
C TRP A 202 -2.53 12.62 -9.97
N ALA A 203 -1.64 13.58 -10.21
CA ALA A 203 -0.21 13.32 -10.27
C ALA A 203 0.35 13.11 -8.85
N ILE A 204 0.49 11.85 -8.47
CA ILE A 204 1.07 11.47 -7.16
C ILE A 204 2.58 11.82 -7.17
N PRO A 205 3.09 12.59 -6.19
CA PRO A 205 4.51 12.94 -6.10
C PRO A 205 5.38 11.71 -5.82
N SER A 206 6.66 11.76 -6.18
CA SER A 206 7.57 10.64 -5.96
C SER A 206 7.83 10.42 -4.47
N VAL A 207 7.76 9.17 -4.02
CA VAL A 207 8.04 8.81 -2.63
C VAL A 207 9.54 8.90 -2.34
N VAL A 208 9.90 9.74 -1.36
CA VAL A 208 11.26 9.84 -0.81
C VAL A 208 11.16 9.45 0.66
N SER A 209 11.77 8.31 1.02
CA SER A 209 11.77 7.85 2.41
C SER A 209 13.04 8.29 3.15
N ASN A 210 12.94 8.52 4.46
CA ASN A 210 14.08 8.86 5.31
C ASN A 210 14.93 7.63 5.70
N TRP A 211 14.33 6.43 5.71
CA TRP A 211 15.00 5.21 6.16
C TRP A 211 15.57 4.35 5.04
N SER A 212 14.90 4.28 3.88
CA SER A 212 15.27 3.36 2.81
C SER A 212 15.56 4.06 1.48
N ASN A 213 16.64 3.63 0.84
CA ASN A 213 17.03 4.03 -0.50
C ASN A 213 17.67 2.83 -1.22
N ASN A 214 16.87 1.81 -1.51
CA ASN A 214 17.35 0.52 -2.05
C ASN A 214 18.15 0.68 -3.35
N LYS A 215 17.80 1.67 -4.17
CA LYS A 215 18.46 1.97 -5.46
C LYS A 215 19.61 2.96 -5.34
N GLY A 216 19.89 3.49 -4.14
CA GLY A 216 21.01 4.40 -3.90
C GLY A 216 20.90 5.74 -4.62
N PHE A 217 19.70 6.26 -4.88
CA PHE A 217 19.54 7.55 -5.56
C PHE A 217 20.16 8.70 -4.78
N SER A 218 20.87 9.59 -5.48
CA SER A 218 21.36 10.86 -4.92
C SER A 218 20.22 11.87 -4.86
N ILE A 219 19.63 12.03 -3.67
CA ILE A 219 18.50 12.93 -3.43
C ILE A 219 18.99 14.19 -2.74
N SER A 220 18.62 15.36 -3.27
CA SER A 220 18.95 16.64 -2.66
C SER A 220 18.31 16.81 -1.29
N LEU A 221 18.97 17.55 -0.40
CA LEU A 221 18.50 17.78 0.97
C LEU A 221 17.10 18.40 1.00
N ARG A 222 16.82 19.38 0.12
CA ARG A 222 15.49 20.02 0.01
C ARG A 222 14.38 19.00 -0.21
N LYS A 223 14.56 18.07 -1.15
CA LYS A 223 13.55 17.03 -1.45
C LYS A 223 13.38 16.04 -0.30
N ARG A 224 14.45 15.75 0.46
CA ARG A 224 14.36 14.92 1.67
C ARG A 224 13.62 15.64 2.80
N GLN A 225 13.92 16.92 3.02
CA GLN A 225 13.26 17.72 4.05
C GLN A 225 11.76 17.93 3.75
N GLU A 226 11.43 18.20 2.50
CA GLU A 226 10.05 18.35 2.03
C GLU A 226 9.25 17.05 2.22
N ALA A 227 9.85 15.90 1.87
CA ALA A 227 9.25 14.59 2.10
C ALA A 227 9.12 14.25 3.59
N ALA A 228 10.13 14.59 4.40
CA ALA A 228 10.09 14.40 5.86
C ALA A 228 8.99 15.23 6.53
N SER A 229 8.73 16.43 5.99
CA SER A 229 7.66 17.32 6.49
C SER A 229 6.30 16.98 5.87
N GLY A 230 6.19 15.90 5.06
CA GLY A 230 4.95 15.50 4.42
C GLY A 230 4.35 16.56 3.49
N GLY A 231 5.18 17.48 2.96
CA GLY A 231 4.71 18.65 2.21
C GLY A 231 4.04 19.74 3.05
N THR A 232 3.93 19.54 4.37
CA THR A 232 3.51 20.61 5.29
C THR A 232 4.69 21.55 5.54
N VAL A 233 4.46 22.85 5.36
CA VAL A 233 5.42 23.87 5.79
C VAL A 233 5.49 23.76 7.31
N ALA A 234 6.71 23.63 7.85
CA ALA A 234 6.97 23.48 9.29
C ALA A 234 5.99 24.34 10.09
N GLU A 235 5.12 23.69 10.89
CA GLU A 235 4.21 24.42 11.75
C GLU A 235 5.06 25.32 12.65
N ASN A 236 4.83 26.64 12.55
CA ASN A 236 5.38 27.57 13.52
C ASN A 236 4.74 27.22 14.86
N SER A 237 5.44 26.46 15.69
CA SER A 237 4.98 26.08 17.02
C SER A 237 4.65 27.34 17.80
N SER A 238 3.37 27.68 17.88
CA SER A 238 2.91 28.85 18.61
C SER A 238 2.94 28.53 20.10
N ILE A 239 3.84 29.20 20.82
CA ILE A 239 3.93 29.07 22.27
C ILE A 239 2.85 29.98 22.89
N ASN A 240 2.23 29.55 23.98
CA ASN A 240 1.29 30.39 24.73
C ASN A 240 2.06 31.45 25.55
N ILE A 241 2.46 32.53 24.88
CA ILE A 241 3.32 33.57 25.46
C ILE A 241 2.71 34.20 26.72
N GLU A 242 1.38 34.38 26.75
CA GLU A 242 0.69 35.03 27.87
C GLU A 242 0.72 34.20 29.15
N LYS A 243 0.44 32.89 29.07
CA LYS A 243 0.46 32.05 30.27
C LYS A 243 1.87 31.85 30.81
N PHE A 244 2.85 31.67 29.90
CA PHE A 244 4.24 31.53 30.32
C PHE A 244 4.81 32.83 30.87
N SER A 245 4.43 33.99 30.35
CA SER A 245 4.85 35.28 30.89
C SER A 245 4.22 35.56 32.25
N LEU A 246 2.91 35.31 32.40
CA LEU A 246 2.22 35.46 33.69
C LEU A 246 2.81 34.54 34.76
N LEU A 247 3.13 33.29 34.41
CA LEU A 247 3.80 32.37 35.32
C LEU A 247 5.19 32.87 35.74
N ALA A 248 5.99 33.35 34.79
CA ALA A 248 7.32 33.88 35.08
C ALA A 248 7.25 35.11 36.00
N LEU A 249 6.29 36.02 35.77
CA LEU A 249 6.06 37.18 36.63
C LEU A 249 5.60 36.77 38.04
N ALA A 250 4.66 35.84 38.15
CA ALA A 250 4.18 35.35 39.44
C ALA A 250 5.31 34.71 40.28
N LEU A 251 6.23 33.98 39.62
CA LEU A 251 7.39 33.40 40.29
C LEU A 251 8.41 34.47 40.74
N ASP A 252 8.66 35.51 39.94
CA ASP A 252 9.56 36.61 40.31
C ASP A 252 9.00 37.41 41.50
N ASP A 253 7.69 37.71 41.49
CA ASP A 253 7.02 38.37 42.61
C ASP A 253 7.06 37.54 43.89
N ALA A 254 6.86 36.22 43.78
CA ALA A 254 6.96 35.31 44.91
C ALA A 254 8.38 35.28 45.51
N ASP A 255 9.43 35.24 44.67
CA ASP A 255 10.82 35.26 45.14
C ASP A 255 11.17 36.58 45.85
N ARG A 256 10.73 37.72 45.30
CA ARG A 256 10.94 39.03 45.93
C ARG A 256 10.30 39.09 47.33
N ARG A 257 9.03 38.67 47.45
CA ARG A 257 8.33 38.63 48.75
C ARG A 257 9.01 37.70 49.74
N ALA A 258 9.44 36.52 49.31
CA ALA A 258 10.14 35.57 50.17
C ALA A 258 11.47 36.16 50.69
N ARG A 259 12.22 36.88 49.85
CA ARG A 259 13.46 37.55 50.26
C ARG A 259 13.21 38.70 51.24
N GLU A 260 12.15 39.48 51.04
CA GLU A 260 11.76 40.56 51.95
C GLU A 260 11.36 40.03 53.32
N GLU A 261 10.51 38.99 53.36
CA GLU A 261 10.11 38.34 54.61
C GLU A 261 11.33 37.80 55.37
N LEU A 262 12.26 37.16 54.67
CA LEU A 262 13.51 36.68 55.27
C LEU A 262 14.38 37.82 55.82
N LYS A 263 14.46 38.97 55.13
CA LYS A 263 15.20 40.14 55.62
C LYS A 263 14.57 40.66 56.92
N VAL A 264 13.26 40.90 56.92
CA VAL A 264 12.52 41.38 58.10
C VAL A 264 12.69 40.41 59.27
N ARG A 265 12.51 39.11 59.02
CA ARG A 265 12.67 38.08 60.05
C ARG A 265 14.10 38.01 60.62
N ASN A 266 15.12 38.22 59.79
CA ASN A 266 16.50 38.28 60.23
C ASN A 266 16.79 39.56 61.04
N GLU A 267 16.20 40.70 60.68
CA GLU A 267 16.29 41.95 61.43
C GLU A 267 15.61 41.83 62.80
N GLU A 268 14.41 41.28 62.86
CA GLU A 268 13.70 41.00 64.12
C GLU A 268 14.51 40.06 65.02
N ARG A 269 15.04 38.96 64.46
CA ARG A 269 15.92 38.05 65.20
C ARG A 269 17.15 38.76 65.75
N ARG A 270 17.73 39.68 64.98
CA ARG A 270 18.88 40.50 65.42
C ARG A 270 18.49 41.43 66.57
N LEU A 271 17.33 42.10 66.48
CA LEU A 271 16.83 42.98 67.53
C LEU A 271 16.51 42.21 68.82
N GLN A 272 15.88 41.04 68.71
CA GLN A 272 15.63 40.14 69.85
C GLN A 272 16.95 39.69 70.49
N ALA A 273 17.93 39.27 69.70
CA ALA A 273 19.25 38.90 70.22
C ALA A 273 19.95 40.08 70.94
N GLN A 274 19.83 41.30 70.42
CA GLN A 274 20.34 42.50 71.10
C GLN A 274 19.56 42.82 72.39
N ALA A 275 18.24 42.64 72.41
CA ALA A 275 17.42 42.82 73.60
C ALA A 275 17.77 41.79 74.69
N GLU A 276 17.95 40.52 74.31
CA GLU A 276 18.41 39.46 75.21
C GLU A 276 19.82 39.74 75.75
N GLN A 277 20.73 40.26 74.92
CA GLN A 277 22.06 40.68 75.37
C GLN A 277 21.97 41.82 76.39
N LYS A 278 21.17 42.87 76.11
CA LYS A 278 20.92 43.98 77.04
C LYS A 278 20.30 43.51 78.36
N GLU A 279 19.35 42.57 78.32
CA GLU A 279 18.75 42.02 79.54
C GLU A 279 19.77 41.21 80.36
N LYS A 280 20.61 40.42 79.69
CA LYS A 280 21.73 39.71 80.35
C LYS A 280 22.72 40.69 80.98
N GLU A 281 23.06 41.78 80.32
CA GLU A 281 23.91 42.85 80.86
C GLU A 281 23.26 43.49 82.09
N ARG A 282 21.97 43.87 82.04
CA ARG A 282 21.25 44.43 83.18
C ARG A 282 21.22 43.47 84.37
N ARG A 283 20.90 42.18 84.13
CA ARG A 283 20.95 41.14 85.18
C ARG A 283 22.36 41.00 85.78
N PHE A 284 23.40 41.13 84.95
CA PHE A 284 24.79 41.11 85.42
C PHE A 284 25.12 42.33 86.29
N GLU A 285 24.69 43.53 85.91
CA GLU A 285 24.85 44.76 86.70
C GLU A 285 24.13 44.71 88.06
N GLU A 286 22.90 44.18 88.09
CA GLU A 286 22.14 43.95 89.32
C GLU A 286 22.88 42.99 90.27
N LEU A 287 23.46 41.90 89.75
CA LEU A 287 24.28 40.98 90.54
C LEU A 287 25.57 41.64 91.06
N VAL A 288 26.24 42.44 90.24
CA VAL A 288 27.47 43.16 90.63
C VAL A 288 27.18 44.20 91.71
N SER A 289 26.11 44.99 91.56
CA SER A 289 25.70 45.99 92.55
C SER A 289 25.28 45.35 93.87
N ARG A 290 24.50 44.26 93.84
CA ARG A 290 24.17 43.46 95.03
C ARG A 290 25.43 42.94 95.73
N LYS A 291 26.40 42.41 94.99
CA LYS A 291 27.69 41.96 95.55
C LYS A 291 28.53 43.10 96.14
N ARG A 292 28.52 44.29 95.53
CA ARG A 292 29.17 45.49 96.12
C ARG A 292 28.50 45.91 97.42
N ASN A 293 27.17 45.90 97.48
CA ASN A 293 26.40 46.25 98.67
C ASN A 293 26.62 45.24 99.81
N GLU A 294 26.66 43.93 99.51
CA GLU A 294 27.06 42.89 100.47
C GLU A 294 28.46 43.14 101.04
N ARG A 295 29.43 43.53 100.18
CA ARG A 295 30.78 43.88 100.63
C ARG A 295 30.83 45.15 101.48
N GLN A 296 29.96 46.14 101.22
CA GLN A 296 29.83 47.35 102.05
C GLN A 296 29.16 47.06 103.40
N GLN A 297 28.16 46.16 103.46
CA GLN A 297 27.54 45.71 104.72
C GLN A 297 28.50 44.87 105.58
N LEU A 298 29.43 44.14 104.95
CA LEU A 298 30.52 43.42 105.64
C LEU A 298 31.69 44.34 106.07
N LYS A 299 31.71 45.61 105.65
CA LYS A 299 32.63 46.62 106.21
C LYS A 299 32.05 47.15 107.52
N ARG A 300 32.56 46.65 108.65
CA ARG A 300 32.49 47.35 109.95
C ARG A 300 33.02 48.78 109.79
N PRO A 301 32.53 49.78 110.56
CA PRO A 301 33.06 51.13 110.51
C PRO A 301 34.51 51.10 111.02
N GLY A 302 35.47 51.12 110.10
CA GLY A 302 36.90 51.10 110.42
C GLY A 302 37.73 50.20 109.53
N ASP A 303 37.56 50.24 108.20
CA ASP A 303 38.65 49.79 107.31
C ASP A 303 38.61 50.52 105.95
N ASN A 304 39.29 51.66 105.94
CA ASN A 304 39.65 52.44 104.76
C ASN A 304 41.13 52.17 104.46
N SER A 305 41.38 51.25 103.54
CA SER A 305 42.60 51.25 102.74
C SER A 305 42.20 51.30 101.27
N ASP A 306 42.18 52.51 100.74
CA ASP A 306 42.33 52.79 99.32
C ASP A 306 43.61 52.13 98.80
N GLU A 307 43.58 51.57 97.58
CA GLU A 307 44.54 51.94 96.53
C GLU A 307 44.38 51.10 95.24
N PHE A 308 44.19 51.83 94.14
CA PHE A 308 44.87 51.63 92.87
C PHE A 308 45.01 50.20 92.31
N ARG A 309 44.20 49.91 91.27
CA ARG A 309 44.68 49.08 90.16
C ARG A 309 44.05 49.51 88.84
N SER A 310 44.71 50.48 88.22
CA SER A 310 44.61 50.76 86.80
C SER A 310 45.03 49.52 86.00
N TYR A 311 44.10 48.89 85.28
CA TYR A 311 44.44 47.91 84.26
C TYR A 311 44.06 48.43 82.87
N LYS A 312 45.09 48.98 82.25
CA LYS A 312 45.35 49.09 80.81
C LYS A 312 44.73 47.93 80.03
N LYS A 313 43.72 48.20 79.19
CA LYS A 313 43.23 47.25 78.18
C LYS A 313 43.76 47.65 76.81
N ARG A 314 44.47 46.70 76.22
CA ARG A 314 45.01 46.68 74.87
C ARG A 314 43.88 46.72 73.85
N SER A 315 44.09 47.49 72.79
CA SER A 315 43.38 47.36 71.51
C SER A 315 43.79 46.07 70.81
N ALA A 316 42.81 45.36 70.29
CA ALA A 316 42.90 44.56 69.07
C ALA A 316 41.57 44.76 68.33
#